data_AF-A0A3D1N7C2-F1
#
_entry.id   AF-A0A3D1N7C2-F1
#
_cell.length_a   1.000
_cell.length_b   1.000
_cell.length_c   1.000
_cell.angle_alpha   90.00
_cell.angle_beta   90.00
_cell.angle_gamma   90.00
#
_symmetry.space_group_name_H-M   'P 1'
#
loop_
_entity.id
_entity.type
_entity.pdbx_description
1 polymer ?
#
loop_
_entity_poly.entity_id
_entity_poly.type
_entity_poly.pdbx_seq_one_letter_code
_entity_poly.pdbx_strand_id
1 'polypeptide(L)'
;MENKQILTISLLLSTVIVIVGAFLKIMHYPFSEMLLFIGFISTFVFWYIAILEIKSSTKINGAEKFMWIFGLIFISSITSLVYLLSARKRII
;
A
#
# COMPACT_ATOMS: atom_id res chain seq x y z
N MET A 1 14.35 11.49 0.85
CA MET A 1 12.93 11.55 1.28
C MET A 1 12.79 10.72 2.53
N GLU A 2 12.02 11.20 3.50
CA GLU A 2 11.69 10.38 4.68
C GLU A 2 10.79 9.21 4.28
N ASN A 3 10.92 8.05 4.93
CA ASN A 3 10.09 6.87 4.65
C ASN A 3 8.58 7.19 4.67
N LYS A 4 8.16 8.10 5.56
CA LYS A 4 6.78 8.60 5.63
C LYS A 4 6.33 9.25 4.31
N GLN A 5 7.17 10.08 3.70
CA GLN A 5 6.86 10.76 2.45
C GLN A 5 6.77 9.75 1.30
N ILE A 6 7.70 8.78 1.25
CA ILE A 6 7.70 7.73 0.23
C ILE A 6 6.43 6.88 0.32
N LEU A 7 6.05 6.45 1.53
CA LEU A 7 4.81 5.70 1.78
C LEU A 7 3.57 6.51 1.40
N THR A 8 3.53 7.79 1.76
CA THR A 8 2.38 8.65 1.41
C THR A 8 2.24 8.80 -0.10
N ILE A 9 3.33 9.13 -0.80
CA ILE A 9 3.33 9.34 -2.25
C ILE A 9 3.02 8.03 -2.97
N SER A 10 3.65 6.92 -2.58
CA SER A 10 3.39 5.60 -3.20
C SER A 10 1.95 5.16 -3.03
N LEU A 11 1.34 5.35 -1.85
CA LEU A 11 -0.07 5.02 -1.62
C LEU A 11 -1.01 5.89 -2.46
N LEU A 12 -0.76 7.20 -2.50
CA LEU A 12 -1.59 8.14 -3.25
C LEU A 12 -1.52 7.85 -4.76
N LEU A 13 -0.30 7.66 -5.26
CA LEU A 13 -0.04 7.39 -6.67
C LEU A 13 -0.63 6.04 -7.11
N SER A 14 -0.42 4.97 -6.33
CA SER A 14 -0.99 3.66 -6.65
C SER A 14 -2.52 3.70 -6.63
N THR A 15 -3.12 4.34 -5.62
CA THR A 15 -4.57 4.46 -5.49
C THR A 15 -5.18 5.23 -6.66
N VAL A 16 -4.59 6.37 -7.05
CA VAL A 16 -5.07 7.17 -8.19
C VAL A 16 -4.96 6.38 -9.49
N ILE A 17 -3.83 5.72 -9.75
CA ILE A 17 -3.63 4.94 -10.98
C ILE A 17 -4.62 3.77 -11.04
N VAL A 18 -4.83 3.07 -9.93
CA VAL A 18 -5.79 1.94 -9.88
C VAL A 18 -7.22 2.44 -10.10
N ILE A 19 -7.63 3.55 -9.47
CA ILE A 19 -8.98 4.12 -9.67
C ILE A 19 -9.18 4.55 -11.12
N VAL A 20 -8.21 5.27 -11.70
CA VAL A 20 -8.28 5.73 -13.10
C VAL A 20 -8.26 4.53 -14.05
N GLY A 21 -7.39 3.55 -13.84
CA GLY A 21 -7.32 2.32 -14.63
C GLY A 21 -8.62 1.51 -14.56
N ALA A 22 -9.22 1.40 -13.38
CA ALA A 22 -10.50 0.71 -13.18
C ALA A 22 -11.63 1.44 -13.90
N PHE A 23 -11.68 2.77 -13.81
CA PHE A 23 -12.64 3.59 -14.54
C PHE A 23 -12.51 3.39 -16.06
N LEU A 24 -11.29 3.46 -16.60
CA LEU A 24 -11.04 3.21 -18.02
C LEU A 24 -11.41 1.78 -18.44
N LYS A 25 -11.21 0.80 -17.56
CA LYS A 25 -11.59 -0.60 -17.82
C LYS A 25 -13.12 -0.75 -17.91
N ILE A 26 -13.87 -0.09 -17.04
CA ILE A 26 -15.35 -0.05 -17.09
C ILE A 26 -15.83 0.65 -18.36
N MET A 27 -15.15 1.72 -18.78
CA MET A 27 -15.45 2.44 -20.03
C MET A 27 -14.97 1.71 -21.29
N HIS A 28 -14.41 0.50 -21.17
CA HIS A 28 -13.89 -0.32 -22.27
C HIS A 28 -12.80 0.38 -23.10
N TYR A 29 -12.04 1.30 -22.49
CA TYR A 29 -10.97 2.01 -23.16
C TYR A 29 -9.78 1.07 -23.44
N PRO A 30 -9.12 1.17 -24.62
CA PRO A 30 -7.91 0.41 -24.90
C PRO A 30 -6.80 0.75 -23.89
N PHE A 31 -5.90 -0.22 -23.64
CA PHE A 31 -4.77 -0.11 -22.68
C PHE A 31 -5.13 0.02 -21.19
N SER A 32 -6.42 -0.01 -20.83
CA SER A 32 -6.88 0.05 -19.43
C SER A 32 -6.27 -1.04 -18.53
N GLU A 33 -6.07 -2.25 -19.07
CA GLU A 33 -5.42 -3.37 -18.36
C GLU A 33 -3.96 -3.07 -18.03
N MET A 34 -3.22 -2.47 -18.96
CA MET A 34 -1.82 -2.12 -18.76
C MET A 34 -1.69 -1.05 -17.67
N LEU A 35 -2.59 -0.06 -17.65
CA LEU A 35 -2.62 0.96 -16.61
C LEU A 35 -2.95 0.39 -15.23
N LEU A 36 -3.92 -0.53 -15.15
CA LEU A 36 -4.23 -1.25 -13.92
C LEU A 36 -3.03 -2.07 -13.42
N PHE A 37 -2.33 -2.76 -14.31
CA PHE A 37 -1.14 -3.52 -13.97
C PHE A 37 -0.03 -2.64 -13.39
N ILE A 38 0.20 -1.45 -13.96
CA ILE A 38 1.13 -0.46 -13.43
C ILE A 38 0.71 0.02 -12.04
N GLY A 39 -0.59 0.26 -11.82
CA GLY A 39 -1.14 0.62 -10.51
C GLY A 39 -0.88 -0.45 -9.45
N PHE A 40 -1.08 -1.72 -9.80
CA PHE A 40 -0.75 -2.83 -8.91
C PHE A 40 0.75 -2.93 -8.61
N ILE A 41 1.63 -2.77 -9.62
CA ILE A 41 3.08 -2.72 -9.41
C ILE A 41 3.47 -1.61 -8.43
N SER A 42 2.87 -0.43 -8.57
CA SER A 42 3.13 0.69 -7.66
C SER A 42 2.75 0.36 -6.20
N THR A 43 1.71 -0.45 -6.00
CA THR A 43 1.29 -0.89 -4.67
C THR A 43 2.34 -1.76 -3.98
N PHE A 44 3.11 -2.56 -4.73
CA PHE A 44 4.21 -3.36 -4.16
C PHE A 44 5.32 -2.50 -3.56
N VAL A 45 5.57 -1.30 -4.08
CA VAL A 45 6.56 -0.37 -3.51
C VAL A 45 6.14 0.04 -2.10
N PHE A 46 4.86 0.35 -1.91
CA PHE A 46 4.31 0.65 -0.59
C PHE A 46 4.44 -0.55 0.36
N TRP A 47 4.05 -1.74 -0.10
CA TRP A 47 4.15 -2.97 0.70
C TRP A 47 5.57 -3.24 1.16
N TYR A 48 6.55 -3.13 0.25
CA TYR A 48 7.94 -3.40 0.55
C TYR A 48 8.44 -2.53 1.71
N ILE A 49 8.21 -1.22 1.65
CA ILE A 49 8.66 -0.28 2.68
C ILE A 49 7.89 -0.50 3.98
N ALA A 50 6.57 -0.67 3.92
CA ALA A 50 5.73 -0.87 5.11
C ALA A 50 6.10 -2.17 5.85
N ILE A 51 6.32 -3.27 5.13
CA ILE A 51 6.72 -4.55 5.71
C ILE A 51 8.09 -4.43 6.38
N LEU A 52 9.04 -3.70 5.79
CA LEU A 52 10.34 -3.46 6.41
C LEU A 52 10.22 -2.69 7.73
N GLU A 53 9.39 -1.64 7.79
CA GLU A 53 9.11 -0.89 9.03
C GLU A 53 8.43 -1.77 10.09
N ILE A 54 7.47 -2.61 9.70
CA ILE A 54 6.78 -3.54 10.63
C ILE A 54 7.75 -4.59 11.18
N LYS A 55 8.60 -5.17 10.32
CA LYS A 55 9.56 -6.20 10.74
C LYS A 55 10.62 -5.65 11.67
N SER A 56 11.14 -4.45 11.39
CA SER A 56 12.20 -3.81 12.19
C SER A 56 11.70 -3.24 13.52
N SER A 57 10.39 -3.04 13.69
CA SER A 57 9.81 -2.53 14.93
C SER A 57 10.11 -3.44 16.13
N THR A 58 10.55 -2.83 17.23
CA THR A 58 10.69 -3.48 18.55
C THR A 58 9.48 -3.27 19.46
N LYS A 59 8.53 -2.42 19.05
CA LYS A 59 7.37 -2.00 19.86
C LYS A 59 6.18 -2.97 19.78
N ILE A 60 6.14 -3.81 18.74
CA ILE A 60 5.03 -4.73 18.47
C ILE A 60 5.50 -6.19 18.54
N ASN A 61 4.62 -7.08 19.00
CA ASN A 61 4.92 -8.51 19.12
C ASN A 61 4.83 -9.24 17.76
N GLY A 62 5.25 -10.50 17.73
CA GLY A 62 5.26 -11.30 16.50
C GLY A 62 3.88 -11.53 15.88
N ALA A 63 2.84 -11.74 16.70
CA ALA A 63 1.47 -11.94 16.23
C ALA A 63 0.90 -10.68 15.57
N GLU A 64 1.17 -9.51 16.15
CA GLU A 64 0.75 -8.23 15.60
C GLU A 64 1.49 -7.92 14.29
N LYS A 65 2.79 -8.23 14.20
CA LYS A 65 3.54 -8.13 12.93
C LYS A 65 2.90 -8.99 11.84
N PHE A 66 2.56 -10.23 12.16
CA PHE A 66 1.90 -11.14 11.23
C PHE A 66 0.55 -10.59 10.78
N MET A 67 -0.26 -10.07 11.71
CA MET A 67 -1.55 -9.45 11.39
C MET A 67 -1.40 -8.27 10.42
N TRP A 68 -0.42 -7.39 10.62
CA TRP A 68 -0.19 -6.26 9.71
C TRP A 68 0.26 -6.71 8.32
N ILE A 69 1.19 -7.65 8.24
CA ILE A 69 1.67 -8.18 6.95
C ILE A 69 0.52 -8.88 6.21
N PHE A 70 -0.27 -9.69 6.93
CA PHE A 70 -1.44 -10.36 6.39
C PHE A 70 -2.47 -9.35 5.86
N GLY A 71 -2.80 -8.33 6.65
CA GLY A 71 -3.71 -7.27 6.24
C GLY A 71 -3.22 -6.50 5.02
N LEU A 72 -1.91 -6.21 4.93
CA LEU A 72 -1.34 -5.50 3.78
C LEU A 72 -1.49 -6.31 2.49
N ILE A 73 -1.33 -7.63 2.53
CA ILE A 73 -1.39 -8.48 1.34
C ILE A 73 -2.84 -8.75 0.91
N PHE A 74 -3.71 -9.11 1.84
CA PHE A 74 -5.08 -9.55 1.52
C PHE A 74 -6.11 -8.42 1.52
N ILE A 75 -5.91 -7.38 2.34
CA ILE A 75 -6.83 -6.26 2.53
C ILE A 75 -6.05 -4.95 2.38
N SER A 76 -5.27 -4.87 1.30
CA SER A 76 -4.29 -3.80 1.07
C SER A 76 -4.91 -2.41 1.17
N SER A 77 -6.05 -2.17 0.50
CA SER A 77 -6.65 -0.85 0.37
C SER A 77 -6.97 -0.20 1.72
N ILE A 78 -7.57 -0.97 2.63
CA ILE A 78 -7.93 -0.48 3.97
C ILE A 78 -6.70 -0.50 4.89
N THR A 79 -5.93 -1.59 4.87
CA THR A 79 -4.80 -1.76 5.78
C THR A 79 -3.70 -0.73 5.54
N SER A 80 -3.41 -0.40 4.28
CA SER A 80 -2.42 0.63 3.92
C SER A 80 -2.79 2.03 4.41
N LEU A 81 -4.08 2.40 4.31
CA LEU A 81 -4.61 3.64 4.86
C LEU A 81 -4.49 3.68 6.39
N VAL A 82 -4.97 2.63 7.06
CA VAL A 82 -4.92 2.53 8.54
C VAL A 82 -3.47 2.53 9.04
N TYR A 83 -2.59 1.83 8.33
CA TYR A 83 -1.16 1.78 8.64
C TYR A 83 -0.55 3.18 8.61
N LEU A 84 -0.74 3.92 7.50
CA LEU A 84 -0.13 5.23 7.31
C LEU A 84 -0.67 6.29 8.28
N LEU A 85 -1.99 6.30 8.51
CA LEU A 85 -2.65 7.36 9.28
C LEU A 85 -2.52 7.17 10.80
N SER A 86 -2.61 5.93 11.28
CA SER A 86 -2.71 5.64 12.71
C SER A 86 -1.56 4.75 13.19
N ALA A 87 -1.43 3.56 12.62
CA ALA A 87 -0.59 2.52 13.21
C ALA A 87 0.90 2.84 13.18
N ARG A 88 1.39 3.53 12.14
CA ARG A 88 2.81 3.86 11.97
C ARG A 88 3.39 4.63 13.16
N LYS A 89 2.62 5.52 13.80
CA LYS A 89 3.08 6.28 14.99
C LYS A 89 3.32 5.39 16.21
N ARG A 90 2.63 4.24 16.30
CA ARG A 90 2.78 3.25 17.37
C ARG A 90 3.89 2.25 17.04
N ILE A 91 4.01 1.88 15.76
CA ILE A 91 4.91 0.82 15.28
C ILE A 91 6.36 1.33 15.22
N ILE A 92 6.60 2.57 14.80
CA ILE A 92 7.94 3.18 14.79
C ILE A 92 8.21 3.84 16.12
#